data_AF-A0A4R6JGN9-F1
#
_entry.id   AF-A0A4R6JGN9-F1
#
_cell.length_a   1.000
_cell.length_b   1.000
_cell.length_c   1.000
_cell.angle_alpha   90.00
_cell.angle_beta   90.00
_cell.angle_gamma   90.00
#
_symmetry.space_group_name_H-M   'P 1'
#
loop_
_entity.id
_entity.type
_entity.pdbx_description
1 polymer ?
#
loop_
_entity_poly.entity_id
_entity_poly.type
_entity_poly.pdbx_seq_one_letter_code
_entity_poly.pdbx_strand_id
1 'polypeptide(L)'
;AQIKHDAYATAPAAGRGRSGGRVRPGQTEIYVHLTDHTLATGDGILRVEGLGPLLASQLAELIGHGPYIVKPVIDLNDAVGVDCYEIPDRIRERVKLIHPIEQFPYGTRETDRAMDLDHIRPYDPLGPPGQTGTENLAPLRRYAHRVKTHGRWKVRRLDRKTLEWTTPHGYRFHVTPTGTHRITDPTPDP
;
A
#
# COMPACT_ATOMS: atom_id res chain seq x y z
N ALA A 1 -17.34 9.02 -18.54
CA ALA A 1 -16.76 7.74 -19.01
C ALA A 1 -15.43 7.94 -19.74
N GLN A 2 -15.25 8.98 -20.56
CA GLN A 2 -14.01 9.23 -21.32
C GLN A 2 -12.78 9.60 -20.47
N ILE A 3 -12.97 10.34 -19.37
CA ILE A 3 -11.88 10.86 -18.52
C ILE A 3 -11.08 9.74 -17.79
N LYS A 4 -11.65 8.53 -17.67
CA LYS A 4 -10.98 7.38 -17.02
C LYS A 4 -9.90 6.73 -17.88
N HIS A 5 -9.93 6.89 -19.21
CA HIS A 5 -9.00 6.22 -20.12
C HIS A 5 -7.74 7.03 -20.41
N ASP A 6 -7.82 8.35 -20.41
CA ASP A 6 -6.70 9.21 -20.81
C ASP A 6 -5.57 9.25 -19.77
N ALA A 7 -5.84 8.89 -18.51
CA ALA A 7 -4.84 8.84 -17.44
C ALA A 7 -3.79 7.70 -17.60
N TYR A 8 -4.04 6.73 -18.49
CA TYR A 8 -3.19 5.55 -18.67
C TYR A 8 -2.44 5.50 -20.02
N ALA A 9 -2.65 6.47 -20.93
CA ALA A 9 -2.29 6.31 -22.34
C ALA A 9 -0.98 6.99 -22.79
N THR A 10 -0.25 7.72 -21.92
CA THR A 10 0.86 8.56 -22.40
C THR A 10 2.20 8.22 -21.74
N ALA A 11 2.96 7.32 -22.36
CA ALA A 11 4.39 7.17 -22.10
C ALA A 11 5.17 8.19 -22.96
N PRO A 12 6.10 9.00 -22.41
CA PRO A 12 6.90 9.89 -23.24
C PRO A 12 8.10 9.15 -23.83
N ALA A 13 8.33 9.38 -25.13
CA ALA A 13 9.48 8.88 -25.87
C ALA A 13 10.79 9.53 -25.39
N ALA A 14 11.86 8.73 -25.27
CA ALA A 14 13.18 9.18 -24.85
C ALA A 14 13.99 9.73 -26.04
N GLY A 15 14.22 11.04 -26.08
CA GLY A 15 15.16 11.72 -26.98
C GLY A 15 16.45 12.12 -26.25
N ARG A 16 17.61 11.72 -26.79
CA ARG A 16 18.94 12.01 -26.25
C ARG A 16 19.42 13.39 -26.74
N GLY A 17 19.72 14.31 -25.82
CA GLY A 17 20.38 15.58 -26.10
C GLY A 17 20.82 16.31 -24.82
N ARG A 18 22.11 16.63 -24.70
CA ARG A 18 22.76 17.34 -23.57
C ARG A 18 22.75 18.85 -23.82
N SER A 19 22.13 19.65 -22.95
CA SER A 19 22.48 21.06 -22.67
C SER A 19 21.61 21.64 -21.56
N GLY A 20 22.23 22.32 -20.58
CA GLY A 20 21.62 23.31 -19.67
C GLY A 20 20.40 22.84 -18.88
N GLY A 21 20.61 22.34 -17.66
CA GLY A 21 19.54 21.81 -16.80
C GLY A 21 18.55 22.87 -16.35
N ARG A 22 17.61 23.26 -17.22
CA ARG A 22 16.31 23.78 -16.80
C ARG A 22 15.66 22.63 -16.02
N VAL A 23 15.53 22.80 -14.71
CA VAL A 23 14.74 21.89 -13.87
C VAL A 23 13.36 21.85 -14.49
N ARG A 24 13.08 20.80 -15.25
CA ARG A 24 11.70 20.49 -15.65
C ARG A 24 11.01 20.25 -14.31
N PRO A 25 9.90 20.94 -13.98
CA PRO A 25 9.17 20.60 -12.78
C PRO A 25 8.88 19.10 -12.87
N GLY A 26 9.53 18.33 -11.99
CA GLY A 26 9.24 16.91 -11.88
C GLY A 26 7.76 16.81 -11.59
N GLN A 27 7.09 15.86 -12.23
CA GLN A 27 5.72 15.55 -11.86
C GLN A 27 5.77 15.02 -10.42
N THR A 28 5.43 15.86 -9.44
CA THR A 28 5.33 15.48 -8.04
C THR A 28 3.92 14.98 -7.79
N GLU A 29 3.81 13.72 -7.40
CA GLU A 29 2.57 13.16 -6.88
C GLU A 29 2.61 13.19 -5.35
N ILE A 30 1.58 13.75 -4.73
CA ILE A 30 1.39 13.71 -3.29
C ILE A 30 0.16 12.86 -2.97
N TYR A 31 0.30 11.96 -1.99
CA TYR A 31 -0.84 11.23 -1.43
C TYR A 31 -1.31 11.94 -0.18
N VAL A 32 -2.58 12.34 -0.21
CA VAL A 32 -3.26 13.01 0.89
C VAL A 32 -4.26 12.03 1.48
N HIS A 33 -4.05 11.68 2.74
CA HIS A 33 -4.94 10.83 3.53
C HIS A 33 -5.83 11.73 4.36
N LEU A 34 -7.14 11.64 4.16
CA LEU A 34 -8.13 12.45 4.87
C LEU A 34 -9.40 11.64 5.11
N THR A 35 -10.22 12.08 6.05
CA THR A 35 -11.54 11.51 6.30
C THR A 35 -12.57 12.10 5.33
N ASP A 36 -13.71 11.43 5.23
CA ASP A 36 -14.91 11.93 4.57
C ASP A 36 -15.36 13.29 5.14
N HIS A 37 -15.24 13.47 6.46
CA HIS A 37 -15.52 14.73 7.12
C HIS A 37 -14.63 15.86 6.61
N THR A 38 -13.30 15.71 6.67
CA THR A 38 -12.35 16.73 6.18
C THR A 38 -12.56 17.02 4.69
N LEU A 39 -12.91 15.99 3.90
CA LEU A 39 -13.20 16.15 2.47
C LEU A 39 -14.47 16.97 2.24
N ALA A 40 -15.52 16.75 3.04
CA ALA A 40 -16.82 17.40 2.88
C ALA A 40 -16.83 18.85 3.39
N THR A 41 -16.11 19.15 4.47
CA THR A 41 -16.10 20.48 5.11
C THR A 41 -14.97 21.37 4.60
N GLY A 42 -13.87 20.77 4.11
CA GLY A 42 -12.63 21.50 3.87
C GLY A 42 -11.90 21.92 5.15
N ASP A 43 -12.37 21.46 6.32
CA ASP A 43 -11.83 21.77 7.63
C ASP A 43 -11.43 20.48 8.37
N GLY A 44 -10.31 20.53 9.07
CA GLY A 44 -9.76 19.40 9.80
C GLY A 44 -8.33 19.03 9.43
N ILE A 45 -7.88 17.90 9.98
CA ILE A 45 -6.53 17.37 9.81
C ILE A 45 -6.50 16.37 8.65
N LEU A 46 -5.41 16.40 7.89
CA LEU A 46 -5.05 15.43 6.89
C LEU A 46 -3.60 14.96 7.13
N ARG A 47 -3.21 13.84 6.52
CA ARG A 47 -1.82 13.37 6.48
C ARG A 47 -1.33 13.36 5.05
N VAL A 48 -0.21 14.03 4.78
CA VAL A 48 0.48 13.97 3.49
C VAL A 48 1.68 13.05 3.61
N GLU A 49 1.86 12.13 2.67
CA GLU A 49 3.06 11.29 2.65
C GLU A 49 4.33 12.14 2.50
N GLY A 50 5.35 11.84 3.31
CA GLY A 50 6.61 12.60 3.36
C GLY A 50 6.57 13.90 4.16
N LEU A 51 5.39 14.50 4.40
CA LEU A 51 5.26 15.75 5.18
C LEU A 51 4.59 15.54 6.56
N GLY A 52 3.83 14.47 6.73
CA GLY A 52 3.13 14.18 7.98
C GLY A 52 1.77 14.88 8.08
N PRO A 53 1.27 15.11 9.31
CA PRO A 53 -0.04 15.73 9.53
C PRO A 53 -0.02 17.24 9.21
N LEU A 54 -1.05 17.72 8.52
CA LEU A 54 -1.27 19.14 8.22
C LEU A 54 -2.76 19.46 8.38
N LEU A 55 -3.09 20.73 8.62
CA LEU A 55 -4.45 21.23 8.45
C LEU A 55 -4.79 21.29 6.94
N ALA A 56 -6.07 21.11 6.60
CA ALA A 56 -6.55 21.27 5.23
C ALA A 56 -6.19 22.65 4.64
N SER A 57 -6.32 23.71 5.46
CA SER A 57 -5.92 25.07 5.09
C SER A 57 -4.43 25.21 4.81
N GLN A 58 -3.56 24.62 5.64
CA GLN A 58 -2.12 24.63 5.43
C GLN A 58 -1.71 23.95 4.12
N LEU A 59 -2.36 22.84 3.78
CA LEU A 59 -2.10 22.18 2.49
C LEU A 59 -2.57 23.04 1.32
N ALA A 60 -3.74 23.68 1.43
CA ALA A 60 -4.25 24.58 0.40
C ALA A 60 -3.31 25.78 0.17
N GLU A 61 -2.78 26.38 1.24
CA GLU A 61 -1.76 27.43 1.16
C GLU A 61 -0.45 26.94 0.53
N LEU A 62 0.01 25.74 0.90
CA LEU A 62 1.24 25.15 0.38
C LEU A 62 1.18 24.82 -1.12
N ILE A 63 0.09 24.19 -1.57
CA ILE A 63 -0.13 23.87 -2.99
C ILE A 63 -0.38 25.18 -3.77
N GLY A 64 -1.09 26.12 -3.14
CA GLY A 64 -1.46 27.39 -3.74
C GLY A 64 -2.32 27.23 -5.00
N HIS A 65 -2.15 28.15 -5.94
CA HIS A 65 -2.91 28.20 -7.20
C HIS A 65 -2.12 27.67 -8.41
N GLY A 66 -1.05 26.90 -8.16
CA GLY A 66 -0.26 26.29 -9.24
C GLY A 66 -1.09 25.30 -10.06
N PRO A 67 -0.66 24.95 -11.28
CA PRO A 67 -1.33 23.92 -12.06
C PRO A 67 -1.13 22.55 -11.39
N TYR A 68 -2.23 21.92 -10.95
CA TYR A 68 -2.25 20.55 -10.46
C TYR A 68 -3.38 19.75 -11.09
N ILE A 69 -3.25 18.44 -11.06
CA ILE A 69 -4.29 17.49 -11.49
C ILE A 69 -4.75 16.73 -10.26
N VAL A 70 -6.04 16.82 -9.94
CA VAL A 70 -6.65 15.99 -8.91
C VAL A 70 -6.92 14.61 -9.51
N LYS A 71 -6.28 13.58 -8.95
CA LYS A 71 -6.59 12.19 -9.29
C LYS A 71 -7.85 11.74 -8.56
N PRO A 72 -8.61 10.76 -9.11
CA PRO A 72 -9.76 10.20 -8.43
C PRO A 72 -9.40 9.70 -7.03
N VAL A 73 -10.30 9.93 -6.07
CA VAL A 73 -10.13 9.43 -4.69
C VAL A 73 -10.00 7.91 -4.71
N ILE A 74 -9.03 7.41 -3.94
CA ILE A 74 -8.85 5.98 -3.71
C ILE A 74 -9.47 5.67 -2.35
N ASP A 75 -10.64 5.03 -2.34
CA ASP A 75 -11.18 4.49 -1.10
C ASP A 75 -10.36 3.25 -0.70
N LEU A 76 -9.63 3.38 0.41
CA LEU A 76 -8.81 2.29 0.96
C LEU A 76 -9.65 1.23 1.66
N ASN A 77 -10.98 1.39 1.74
CA ASN A 77 -11.96 0.41 2.21
C ASN A 77 -12.56 -0.43 1.07
N ASP A 78 -12.32 -0.08 -0.20
CA ASP A 78 -12.75 -0.91 -1.33
C ASP A 78 -11.95 -2.21 -1.41
N ALA A 79 -12.65 -3.35 -1.44
CA ALA A 79 -12.03 -4.64 -1.74
C ALA A 79 -11.94 -4.80 -3.27
N VAL A 80 -10.74 -4.64 -3.83
CA VAL A 80 -10.52 -4.76 -5.28
C VAL A 80 -9.61 -5.94 -5.61
N GLY A 81 -9.95 -6.66 -6.68
CA GLY A 81 -9.17 -7.81 -7.18
C GLY A 81 -9.13 -7.89 -8.70
N VAL A 82 -8.36 -8.85 -9.20
CA VAL A 82 -8.35 -9.32 -10.60
C VAL A 82 -8.23 -10.85 -10.65
N ASP A 83 -8.59 -11.40 -11.82
CA ASP A 83 -8.66 -12.84 -12.09
C ASP A 83 -7.39 -13.37 -12.77
N CYS A 84 -6.23 -12.80 -12.44
CA CYS A 84 -4.92 -13.23 -12.93
C CYS A 84 -3.90 -13.22 -11.79
N TYR A 85 -2.76 -13.89 -11.98
CA TYR A 85 -1.69 -13.92 -10.98
C TYR A 85 -0.97 -12.58 -10.85
N GLU A 86 -0.75 -11.91 -11.98
CA GLU A 86 -0.02 -10.66 -12.09
C GLU A 86 -0.76 -9.53 -11.38
N ILE A 87 -0.02 -8.72 -10.61
CA ILE A 87 -0.58 -7.67 -9.76
C ILE A 87 -0.59 -6.35 -10.53
N PRO A 88 -1.76 -5.81 -10.94
CA PRO A 88 -1.83 -4.55 -11.68
C PRO A 88 -1.43 -3.36 -10.81
N ASP A 89 -0.92 -2.30 -11.44
CA ASP A 89 -0.41 -1.10 -10.74
C ASP A 89 -1.45 -0.46 -9.82
N ARG A 90 -2.73 -0.45 -10.22
CA ARG A 90 -3.83 0.09 -9.41
C ARG A 90 -4.06 -0.66 -8.10
N ILE A 91 -3.76 -1.96 -8.07
CA ILE A 91 -3.85 -2.80 -6.86
C ILE A 91 -2.57 -2.62 -6.04
N ARG A 92 -1.42 -2.60 -6.71
CA ARG A 92 -0.12 -2.34 -6.07
C ARG A 92 -0.10 -1.01 -5.30
N GLU A 93 -0.67 0.03 -5.89
CA GLU A 93 -0.81 1.35 -5.26
C GLU A 93 -1.67 1.28 -4.00
N ARG A 94 -2.88 0.70 -4.10
CA ARG A 94 -3.79 0.52 -2.96
C ARG A 94 -3.17 -0.27 -1.82
N VAL A 95 -2.52 -1.40 -2.11
CA VAL A 95 -1.90 -2.25 -1.07
C VAL A 95 -0.87 -1.47 -0.27
N LYS A 96 -0.10 -0.59 -0.91
CA LYS A 96 0.88 0.26 -0.22
C LYS A 96 0.26 1.39 0.60
N LEU A 97 -0.82 1.99 0.09
CA LEU A 97 -1.55 3.01 0.84
C LEU A 97 -2.25 2.39 2.07
N ILE A 98 -2.73 1.15 1.97
CA ILE A 98 -3.30 0.39 3.11
C ILE A 98 -2.20 0.03 4.12
N HIS A 99 -1.05 -0.43 3.62
CA HIS A 99 0.07 -0.92 4.41
C HIS A 99 1.33 -0.13 4.06
N PRO A 100 1.60 1.02 4.73
CA PRO A 100 2.75 1.87 4.41
C PRO A 100 4.08 1.26 4.84
N ILE A 101 4.06 0.26 5.73
CA ILE A 101 5.22 -0.52 6.18
C ILE A 101 5.02 -2.00 5.82
N GLU A 102 6.12 -2.68 5.47
CA GLU A 102 6.20 -4.13 5.27
C GLU A 102 5.46 -4.92 6.36
N GLN A 103 4.68 -5.93 5.94
CA GLN A 103 3.81 -6.71 6.82
C GLN A 103 4.48 -8.00 7.31
N PHE A 104 5.70 -7.90 7.81
CA PHE A 104 6.46 -9.00 8.42
C PHE A 104 6.77 -8.67 9.90
N PRO A 105 6.87 -9.65 10.82
CA PRO A 105 7.20 -9.37 12.22
C PRO A 105 8.47 -8.55 12.36
N TYR A 106 8.35 -7.40 13.03
CA TYR A 106 9.41 -6.40 13.21
C TYR A 106 9.99 -5.83 11.89
N GLY A 107 9.25 -5.94 10.79
CA GLY A 107 9.60 -5.32 9.52
C GLY A 107 9.56 -3.79 9.62
N THR A 108 10.59 -3.14 9.08
CA THR A 108 10.76 -1.68 9.14
C THR A 108 10.80 -1.02 7.76
N ARG A 109 10.49 -1.75 6.68
CA ARG A 109 10.54 -1.16 5.33
C ARG A 109 9.34 -0.30 5.12
N GLU A 110 9.55 0.95 4.72
CA GLU A 110 8.50 1.63 3.98
C GLU A 110 8.23 0.90 2.68
N THR A 111 6.97 0.82 2.29
CA THR A 111 6.60 0.15 1.06
C THR A 111 6.91 1.02 -0.14
N ASP A 112 7.46 0.42 -1.19
CA ASP A 112 7.80 1.13 -2.44
C ASP A 112 7.24 0.36 -3.66
N ARG A 113 7.37 0.95 -4.85
CA ARG A 113 6.91 0.31 -6.11
C ARG A 113 7.61 -1.00 -6.42
N ALA A 114 8.87 -1.17 -6.03
CA ALA A 114 9.69 -2.33 -6.36
C ALA A 114 9.51 -3.51 -5.38
N MET A 115 8.94 -3.27 -4.21
CA MET A 115 8.76 -4.31 -3.20
C MET A 115 7.81 -5.42 -3.68
N ASP A 116 8.06 -6.65 -3.20
CA ASP A 116 7.20 -7.77 -3.51
C ASP A 116 5.84 -7.56 -2.83
N LEU A 117 4.79 -7.84 -3.59
CA LEU A 117 3.44 -8.00 -3.07
C LEU A 117 3.11 -9.48 -3.18
N ASP A 118 2.94 -10.12 -2.04
CA ASP A 118 2.90 -11.56 -1.93
C ASP A 118 1.50 -12.03 -1.52
N HIS A 119 1.00 -13.06 -2.19
CA HIS A 119 -0.31 -13.63 -1.95
C HIS A 119 -0.34 -14.42 -0.64
N ILE A 120 -1.01 -13.91 0.39
CA ILE A 120 -1.16 -14.54 1.71
C ILE A 120 -1.69 -15.97 1.55
N ARG A 121 -2.81 -16.13 0.85
CA ARG A 121 -3.26 -17.42 0.32
C ARG A 121 -2.74 -17.54 -1.12
N PRO A 122 -1.97 -18.59 -1.45
CA PRO A 122 -1.46 -18.78 -2.80
C PRO A 122 -2.55 -18.69 -3.87
N TYR A 123 -2.22 -18.09 -5.01
CA TYR A 123 -3.10 -18.04 -6.17
C TYR A 123 -3.34 -19.45 -6.73
N ASP A 124 -4.59 -19.77 -7.01
CA ASP A 124 -5.04 -21.01 -7.65
C ASP A 124 -5.71 -20.67 -8.99
N PRO A 125 -5.17 -21.12 -10.14
CA PRO A 125 -5.79 -20.92 -11.46
C PRO A 125 -7.22 -21.48 -11.58
N LEU A 126 -7.58 -22.46 -10.75
CA LEU A 126 -8.93 -23.06 -10.69
C LEU A 126 -9.75 -22.51 -9.52
N GLY A 127 -9.18 -21.58 -8.75
CA GLY A 127 -9.82 -20.95 -7.61
C GLY A 127 -10.85 -19.88 -8.02
N PRO A 128 -11.47 -19.24 -7.02
CA PRO A 128 -12.45 -18.19 -7.28
C PRO A 128 -11.82 -16.95 -7.96
N PRO A 129 -12.63 -16.07 -8.58
CA PRO A 129 -12.15 -14.78 -9.08
C PRO A 129 -11.67 -13.86 -7.94
N GLY A 130 -10.88 -12.85 -8.28
CA GLY A 130 -10.44 -11.79 -7.37
C GLY A 130 -9.31 -12.17 -6.39
N GLN A 131 -8.68 -13.34 -6.56
CA GLN A 131 -7.61 -13.82 -5.68
C GLN A 131 -6.40 -12.88 -5.58
N THR A 132 -6.14 -12.13 -6.65
CA THR A 132 -5.09 -11.10 -6.67
C THR A 132 -5.73 -9.76 -6.35
N GLY A 133 -5.79 -9.45 -5.05
CA GLY A 133 -6.51 -8.29 -4.56
C GLY A 133 -6.03 -7.78 -3.21
N THR A 134 -6.56 -6.63 -2.80
CA THR A 134 -6.16 -5.93 -1.56
C THR A 134 -6.32 -6.78 -0.30
N GLU A 135 -7.26 -7.72 -0.30
CA GLU A 135 -7.52 -8.62 0.83
C GLU A 135 -6.57 -9.82 0.91
N ASN A 136 -5.86 -10.14 -0.17
CA ASN A 136 -4.99 -11.32 -0.24
C ASN A 136 -3.52 -10.98 -0.48
N LEU A 137 -3.17 -9.73 -0.79
CA LEU A 137 -1.78 -9.31 -0.98
C LEU A 137 -1.22 -8.70 0.30
N ALA A 138 0.05 -8.99 0.58
CA ALA A 138 0.82 -8.37 1.65
C ALA A 138 2.14 -7.83 1.09
N PRO A 139 2.53 -6.58 1.43
CA PRO A 139 3.85 -6.08 1.09
C PRO A 139 4.94 -6.78 1.91
N LEU A 140 5.89 -7.43 1.24
CA LEU A 140 7.02 -8.11 1.85
C LEU A 140 8.32 -7.76 1.12
N ARG A 141 9.41 -7.52 1.86
CA ARG A 141 10.74 -7.53 1.24
C ARG A 141 11.04 -8.94 0.75
N ARG A 142 11.96 -9.04 -0.21
CA ARG A 142 12.46 -10.31 -0.74
C ARG A 142 12.87 -11.30 0.37
N TYR A 143 13.47 -10.82 1.46
CA TYR A 143 13.83 -11.67 2.60
C TYR A 143 12.59 -12.31 3.25
N ALA A 144 11.61 -11.49 3.68
CA ALA A 144 10.39 -11.97 4.34
C ALA A 144 9.57 -12.89 3.42
N HIS A 145 9.50 -12.55 2.13
CA HIS A 145 8.86 -13.40 1.11
C HIS A 145 9.54 -14.78 1.01
N ARG A 146 10.88 -14.83 1.03
CA ARG A 146 11.61 -16.10 1.05
C ARG A 146 11.40 -16.88 2.34
N VAL A 147 11.33 -16.21 3.49
CA VAL A 147 11.04 -16.83 4.79
C VAL A 147 9.67 -17.50 4.80
N LYS A 148 8.64 -16.83 4.28
CA LYS A 148 7.32 -17.44 4.10
C LYS A 148 7.37 -18.65 3.18
N THR A 149 7.98 -18.51 2.01
CA THR A 149 7.95 -19.55 0.96
C THR A 149 8.77 -20.78 1.32
N HIS A 150 9.97 -20.61 1.88
CA HIS A 150 10.94 -21.69 2.08
C HIS A 150 11.21 -21.98 3.57
N GLY A 151 10.93 -21.01 4.45
CA GLY A 151 11.26 -21.09 5.86
C GLY A 151 10.23 -21.79 6.72
N ARG A 152 9.14 -22.33 6.15
CA ARG A 152 8.00 -22.94 6.87
C ARG A 152 7.26 -21.97 7.81
N TRP A 153 7.45 -20.67 7.63
CA TRP A 153 6.64 -19.67 8.31
C TRP A 153 5.24 -19.66 7.69
N LYS A 154 4.21 -19.61 8.54
CA LYS A 154 2.82 -19.51 8.12
C LYS A 154 2.33 -18.09 8.35
N VAL A 155 1.47 -17.61 7.46
CA VAL A 155 0.81 -16.31 7.59
C VAL A 155 -0.68 -16.48 7.32
N ARG A 156 -1.52 -15.81 8.11
CA ARG A 156 -2.94 -15.62 7.79
C ARG A 156 -3.35 -14.18 8.06
N ARG A 157 -4.36 -13.72 7.32
CA ARG A 157 -5.00 -12.44 7.57
C ARG A 157 -6.03 -12.59 8.69
N LEU A 158 -5.98 -11.72 9.69
CA LEU A 158 -6.99 -11.67 10.75
C LEU A 158 -8.07 -10.64 10.43
N ASP A 159 -7.64 -9.49 9.92
CA ASP A 159 -8.50 -8.42 9.45
C ASP A 159 -7.81 -7.68 8.28
N ARG A 160 -8.44 -6.62 7.78
CA ARG A 160 -7.97 -5.85 6.63
C ARG A 160 -6.52 -5.34 6.79
N LYS A 161 -6.08 -5.04 8.01
CA LYS A 161 -4.77 -4.45 8.30
C LYS A 161 -3.87 -5.31 9.20
N THR A 162 -4.33 -6.46 9.67
CA THR A 162 -3.59 -7.32 10.61
C THR A 162 -3.25 -8.69 10.01
N LEU A 163 -1.97 -9.06 10.09
CA LEU A 163 -1.50 -10.41 9.77
C LEU A 163 -1.04 -11.14 11.03
N GLU A 164 -1.40 -12.42 11.13
CA GLU A 164 -0.80 -13.34 12.08
C GLU A 164 0.28 -14.16 11.38
N TRP A 165 1.50 -14.09 11.92
CA TRP A 165 2.63 -14.90 11.50
C TRP A 165 2.93 -15.96 12.55
N THR A 166 3.16 -17.19 12.10
CA THR A 166 3.57 -18.32 12.94
C THR A 166 4.91 -18.87 12.47
N THR A 167 5.88 -18.90 13.37
CA THR A 167 7.21 -19.48 13.12
C THR A 167 7.16 -21.01 13.08
N PRO A 168 8.18 -21.68 12.53
CA PRO A 168 8.29 -23.14 12.58
C PRO A 168 8.31 -23.74 13.99
N HIS A 169 8.69 -22.93 14.99
CA HIS A 169 8.74 -23.33 16.40
C HIS A 169 7.48 -22.95 17.20
N GLY A 170 6.41 -22.51 16.51
CA GLY A 170 5.12 -22.23 17.15
C GLY A 170 4.95 -20.83 17.74
N TYR A 171 5.99 -19.98 17.75
CA TYR A 171 5.80 -18.57 18.13
C TYR A 171 4.87 -17.85 17.18
N ARG A 172 3.93 -17.07 17.74
CA ARG A 172 2.94 -16.29 17.00
C ARG A 172 3.11 -14.80 17.20
N PHE A 173 2.89 -14.05 16.14
CA PHE A 173 3.00 -12.59 16.11
C PHE A 173 1.83 -11.98 15.35
N HIS A 174 1.22 -10.94 15.90
CA HIS A 174 0.29 -10.07 15.18
C HIS A 174 1.05 -8.85 14.68
N VAL A 175 1.07 -8.66 13.36
CA VAL A 175 1.59 -7.47 12.71
C VAL A 175 0.39 -6.58 12.40
N THR A 176 0.29 -5.46 13.11
CA THR A 176 -0.84 -4.52 13.07
C THR A 176 -0.36 -3.13 12.60
N PRO A 177 -1.25 -2.17 12.34
CA PRO A 177 -0.87 -0.79 12.08
C PRO A 177 -0.05 -0.13 13.20
N THR A 178 -0.18 -0.60 14.45
CA THR A 178 0.53 -0.04 15.62
C THR A 178 1.84 -0.78 15.93
N GLY A 179 2.17 -1.82 15.16
CA GLY A 179 3.42 -2.57 15.32
C GLY A 179 3.22 -4.08 15.44
N THR A 180 4.29 -4.75 15.86
CA THR A 180 4.32 -6.21 16.04
C THR A 180 4.10 -6.58 17.51
N HIS A 181 3.11 -7.43 17.77
CA HIS A 181 2.79 -7.93 19.10
C HIS A 181 2.99 -9.45 19.13
N ARG A 182 3.80 -9.95 20.06
CA ARG A 182 3.94 -11.39 20.27
C ARG A 182 2.73 -11.91 21.01
N ILE A 183 2.16 -13.00 20.52
CA ILE A 183 1.05 -13.68 21.17
C ILE A 183 1.62 -14.74 22.10
N THR A 184 1.37 -14.56 23.39
CA THR A 184 1.56 -15.60 24.39
C THR A 184 0.21 -16.27 24.59
N ASP A 185 0.13 -17.57 24.33
CA ASP A 185 -1.01 -18.33 24.83
C ASP A 185 -1.03 -18.22 26.36
N PRO A 186 -2.21 -18.04 26.98
CA PRO A 186 -2.30 -18.25 28.41
C PRO A 186 -1.79 -19.66 28.69
N THR A 187 -0.81 -19.78 29.59
CA THR A 187 -0.42 -21.06 30.15
C THR A 187 -1.69 -21.79 30.59
N PRO A 188 -1.92 -23.06 30.20
CA PRO A 188 -2.95 -23.84 30.85
C PRO A 188 -2.69 -23.79 32.36
N ASP A 189 -3.70 -23.42 33.14
CA ASP A 189 -3.64 -23.55 34.59
C ASP A 189 -3.30 -25.01 34.93
N PRO A 190 -2.40 -25.29 35.88
CA PRO A 190 -1.88 -26.63 36.15
C PRO A 190 -2.96 -27.62 36.62
#